data_AF-A0A2X2TH04-F1
#
_entry.id   AF-A0A2X2TH04-F1
#
_cell.length_a   1.000
_cell.length_b   1.000
_cell.length_c   1.000
_cell.angle_alpha   90.00
_cell.angle_beta   90.00
_cell.angle_gamma   90.00
#
_symmetry.space_group_name_H-M   'P 1'
#
loop_
_entity.id
_entity.type
_entity.pdbx_description
1 polymer ?
#
loop_
_entity_poly.entity_id
_entity_poly.type
_entity_poly.pdbx_seq_one_letter_code
_entity_poly.pdbx_strand_id
1 'polypeptide(L)'
;MMATGKSWSRWFAPLAALLMVVSLSGCFDKEGDQRKAFIDFLQNTAMRSGDRLPTLTSDQKKQFGPLVSDYAILYGFSQQVSQAMDEGMKPVVDSVNSIRTPQDYMTQRDALRQANGSLNVLGQQVQNAKMQADGALAALKQPDDLKTVYYQVYQKVVTSPANAMAPLIPAAQILTQQLVQVGDFYRSAGDSGWLC
;
A
#
# COMPACT_ATOMS: atom_id res chain seq x y z
N MET A 1 -15.25 -38.75 62.76
CA MET A 1 -15.69 -37.37 63.02
C MET A 1 -14.70 -36.40 62.40
N MET A 2 -15.18 -35.45 61.59
CA MET A 2 -14.48 -34.26 61.06
C MET A 2 -13.99 -33.36 62.23
N ALA A 3 -13.11 -32.37 62.15
CA ALA A 3 -12.50 -31.52 61.13
C ALA A 3 -11.21 -30.93 61.77
N THR A 4 -10.22 -30.39 61.05
CA THR A 4 -10.00 -28.92 60.99
C THR A 4 -8.83 -28.57 60.05
N GLY A 5 -8.98 -28.87 58.76
CA GLY A 5 -8.10 -28.35 57.69
C GLY A 5 -8.46 -26.93 57.23
N LYS A 6 -8.54 -25.93 58.14
CA LYS A 6 -9.07 -24.59 57.79
C LYS A 6 -8.22 -23.37 58.19
N SER A 7 -7.02 -23.56 58.75
CA SER A 7 -6.20 -22.40 59.18
C SER A 7 -5.20 -21.91 58.12
N TRP A 8 -4.61 -22.80 57.33
CA TRP A 8 -3.55 -22.44 56.39
C TRP A 8 -4.02 -21.74 55.11
N SER A 9 -5.29 -21.94 54.72
CA SER A 9 -5.88 -21.34 53.52
C SER A 9 -6.16 -19.84 53.68
N ARG A 10 -6.41 -19.36 54.90
CA ARG A 10 -6.81 -17.95 55.16
C ARG A 10 -5.66 -16.95 55.04
N TRP A 11 -4.42 -17.42 55.21
CA TRP A 11 -3.22 -16.60 55.06
C TRP A 11 -2.73 -16.53 53.61
N PHE A 12 -2.95 -17.59 52.82
CA PHE A 12 -2.59 -17.63 51.40
C PHE A 12 -3.66 -17.04 50.46
N ALA A 13 -4.91 -16.91 50.90
CA ALA A 13 -5.98 -16.32 50.10
C ALA A 13 -5.70 -14.89 49.59
N PRO A 14 -5.20 -13.92 50.40
CA PRO A 14 -4.89 -12.59 49.90
C PRO A 14 -3.65 -12.58 48.98
N LEU A 15 -2.67 -13.45 49.23
CA LEU A 15 -1.47 -13.63 48.39
C LEU A 15 -1.81 -14.25 47.02
N ALA A 16 -2.72 -15.22 46.97
CA ALA A 16 -3.22 -15.81 45.73
C ALA A 16 -4.10 -14.82 44.94
N ALA A 17 -4.91 -13.99 45.61
CA ALA A 17 -5.69 -12.94 44.97
C ALA A 17 -4.80 -11.83 44.39
N LEU A 18 -3.73 -11.44 45.08
CA LEU A 18 -2.71 -10.52 44.55
C LEU A 18 -1.93 -11.12 43.37
N LEU A 19 -1.61 -12.42 43.41
CA LEU A 19 -1.00 -13.12 42.28
C LEU A 19 -1.91 -13.18 41.05
N MET A 20 -3.23 -13.31 41.21
CA MET A 20 -4.16 -13.20 40.07
C MET A 20 -4.17 -11.80 39.44
N VAL A 21 -4.09 -10.74 40.27
CA VAL A 21 -4.03 -9.34 39.77
C VAL A 21 -2.69 -9.05 39.08
N VAL A 22 -1.58 -9.61 39.58
CA VAL A 22 -0.25 -9.46 38.96
C VAL A 22 -0.07 -10.38 37.73
N SER A 23 -0.80 -11.49 37.65
CA SER A 23 -0.85 -12.35 36.45
C SER A 23 -1.49 -11.66 35.25
N LEU A 24 -2.38 -10.68 35.48
CA LEU A 24 -2.92 -9.83 34.42
C LEU A 24 -1.87 -8.83 33.90
N SER A 25 -0.85 -8.49 34.69
CA SER A 25 0.26 -7.61 34.29
C SER A 25 1.28 -8.32 33.39
N GLY A 26 1.34 -9.67 33.42
CA GLY A 26 2.22 -10.48 32.58
C GLY A 26 1.73 -10.70 31.14
N CYS A 27 0.47 -10.34 30.83
CA CYS A 27 -0.02 -10.30 29.45
C CYS A 27 0.24 -8.94 28.77
N PHE A 28 0.46 -7.89 29.56
CA PHE A 28 0.65 -6.52 29.09
C PHE A 28 2.07 -6.27 28.55
N ASP A 29 3.06 -7.00 29.07
CA ASP A 29 4.47 -6.90 28.66
C ASP A 29 4.67 -7.35 27.21
N LYS A 30 3.97 -8.42 26.80
CA LYS A 30 3.97 -8.86 25.40
C LYS A 30 3.36 -7.83 24.47
N GLU A 31 2.23 -7.21 24.80
CA GLU A 31 1.64 -6.17 23.94
C GLU A 31 2.57 -4.96 23.76
N GLY A 32 3.26 -4.54 24.83
CA GLY A 32 4.25 -3.46 24.77
C GLY A 32 5.45 -3.80 23.88
N ASP A 33 6.04 -4.98 24.05
CA ASP A 33 7.18 -5.43 23.26
C ASP A 33 6.83 -5.68 21.79
N GLN A 34 5.65 -6.26 21.52
CA GLN A 34 5.14 -6.44 20.15
C GLN A 34 4.98 -5.09 19.44
N ARG A 35 4.38 -4.12 20.13
CA ARG A 35 4.20 -2.76 19.62
C ARG A 35 5.52 -2.08 19.35
N LYS A 36 6.48 -2.16 20.28
CA LYS A 36 7.79 -1.54 20.13
C LYS A 36 8.57 -2.14 18.97
N ALA A 37 8.61 -3.47 18.85
CA ALA A 37 9.25 -4.15 17.74
C ALA A 37 8.60 -3.79 16.39
N PHE A 38 7.28 -3.66 16.36
CA PHE A 38 6.56 -3.25 15.15
C PHE A 38 6.82 -1.78 14.78
N ILE A 39 6.83 -0.87 15.75
CA ILE A 39 7.21 0.54 15.56
C ILE A 39 8.63 0.63 15.00
N ASP A 40 9.60 -0.05 15.60
CA ASP A 40 10.99 -0.04 15.14
C ASP A 40 11.10 -0.58 13.72
N PHE A 41 10.36 -1.63 13.38
CA PHE A 41 10.31 -2.17 12.04
C PHE A 41 9.71 -1.16 11.04
N LEU A 42 8.59 -0.52 11.39
CA LEU A 42 7.95 0.49 10.55
C LEU A 42 8.88 1.69 10.31
N GLN A 43 9.57 2.16 11.34
CA GLN A 43 10.46 3.32 11.22
C GLN A 43 11.73 3.01 10.44
N ASN A 44 12.39 1.89 10.75
CA ASN A 44 13.69 1.57 10.15
C ASN A 44 13.56 0.89 8.78
N THR A 45 12.51 0.10 8.57
CA THR A 45 12.33 -0.68 7.36
C THR A 45 11.30 -0.04 6.44
N ALA A 46 10.04 0.07 6.88
CA ALA A 46 8.96 0.56 6.00
C ALA A 46 9.18 2.01 5.57
N MET A 47 9.60 2.89 6.50
CA MET A 47 9.87 4.30 6.22
C MET A 47 11.03 4.51 5.24
N ARG A 48 12.01 3.59 5.20
CA ARG A 48 13.11 3.61 4.21
C ARG A 48 12.74 2.97 2.89
N SER A 49 11.87 1.97 2.92
CA SER A 49 11.52 1.17 1.75
C SER A 49 10.58 1.92 0.79
N GLY A 50 9.80 2.89 1.31
CA GLY A 50 8.95 3.75 0.50
C GLY A 50 7.93 2.95 -0.31
N ASP A 51 8.19 2.75 -1.58
CA ASP A 51 7.24 2.17 -2.53
C ASP A 51 7.20 0.62 -2.51
N ARG A 52 8.29 -0.04 -2.07
CA ARG A 52 8.39 -1.51 -2.03
C ARG A 52 8.51 -2.03 -0.61
N LEU A 53 7.38 -2.30 0.00
CA LEU A 53 7.35 -2.86 1.34
C LEU A 53 7.82 -4.33 1.36
N PRO A 54 8.72 -4.72 2.29
CA PRO A 54 9.17 -6.11 2.40
C PRO A 54 8.09 -7.02 2.97
N THR A 55 8.09 -8.29 2.56
CA THR A 55 7.20 -9.30 3.13
C THR A 55 7.63 -9.65 4.55
N LEU A 56 6.65 -9.78 5.46
CA LEU A 56 6.93 -10.22 6.83
C LEU A 56 7.31 -11.70 6.85
N THR A 57 8.41 -12.02 7.53
CA THR A 57 8.83 -13.41 7.79
C THR A 57 7.89 -14.09 8.78
N SER A 58 7.92 -15.43 8.84
CA SER A 58 7.12 -16.19 9.80
C SER A 58 7.41 -15.80 11.25
N ASP A 59 8.67 -15.48 11.55
CA ASP A 59 9.09 -15.06 12.89
C ASP A 59 8.59 -13.65 13.22
N GLN A 60 8.67 -12.72 12.28
CA GLN A 60 8.10 -11.38 12.42
C GLN A 60 6.57 -11.43 12.60
N LYS A 61 5.87 -12.30 11.85
CA LYS A 61 4.43 -12.46 12.01
C LYS A 61 4.05 -12.95 13.41
N LYS A 62 4.80 -13.90 13.96
CA LYS A 62 4.63 -14.36 15.35
C LYS A 62 4.99 -13.26 16.36
N GLN A 63 6.03 -12.49 16.07
CA GLN A 63 6.51 -11.41 16.93
C GLN A 63 5.58 -10.20 16.93
N PHE A 64 4.89 -9.88 15.84
CA PHE A 64 3.98 -8.73 15.77
C PHE A 64 2.54 -9.09 16.16
N GLY A 65 2.18 -10.37 16.09
CA GLY A 65 0.87 -10.86 16.52
C GLY A 65 -0.27 -10.17 15.77
N PRO A 66 -1.20 -9.49 16.45
CA PRO A 66 -2.34 -8.83 15.81
C PRO A 66 -1.93 -7.67 14.88
N LEU A 67 -0.78 -7.04 15.13
CA LEU A 67 -0.27 -5.90 14.34
C LEU A 67 0.12 -6.29 12.91
N VAL A 68 0.24 -7.59 12.62
CA VAL A 68 0.40 -8.10 11.25
C VAL A 68 -0.76 -7.68 10.36
N SER A 69 -1.98 -7.61 10.92
CA SER A 69 -3.17 -7.16 10.17
C SER A 69 -3.02 -5.70 9.76
N ASP A 70 -2.46 -4.86 10.63
CA ASP A 70 -2.22 -3.45 10.34
C ASP A 70 -1.19 -3.32 9.22
N TYR A 71 -0.11 -4.09 9.28
CA TYR A 71 0.88 -4.13 8.20
C TYR A 71 0.29 -4.61 6.86
N ALA A 72 -0.66 -5.55 6.90
CA ALA A 72 -1.28 -6.08 5.69
C ALA A 72 -2.03 -5.01 4.89
N ILE A 73 -2.54 -3.95 5.53
CA ILE A 73 -3.17 -2.82 4.85
C ILE A 73 -2.15 -2.06 4.00
N LEU A 74 -1.01 -1.71 4.61
CA LEU A 74 0.10 -1.03 3.91
C LEU A 74 0.66 -1.91 2.79
N TYR A 75 0.95 -3.17 3.11
CA TYR A 75 1.50 -4.14 2.16
C TYR A 75 0.53 -4.42 1.01
N GLY A 76 -0.77 -4.55 1.29
CA GLY A 76 -1.81 -4.79 0.28
C GLY A 76 -1.91 -3.65 -0.74
N PHE A 77 -1.82 -2.40 -0.29
CA PHE A 77 -1.74 -1.26 -1.20
C PHE A 77 -0.48 -1.32 -2.08
N SER A 78 0.71 -1.47 -1.47
CA SER A 78 1.99 -1.54 -2.21
C SER A 78 1.98 -2.69 -3.23
N GLN A 79 1.40 -3.83 -2.88
CA GLN A 79 1.26 -4.98 -3.77
C GLN A 79 0.30 -4.71 -4.93
N GLN A 80 -0.89 -4.16 -4.67
CA GLN A 80 -1.87 -3.82 -5.71
C GLN A 80 -1.29 -2.80 -6.68
N VAL A 81 -0.64 -1.75 -6.18
CA VAL A 81 -0.01 -0.73 -7.02
C VAL A 81 1.16 -1.29 -7.80
N SER A 82 2.02 -2.11 -7.19
CA SER A 82 3.14 -2.74 -7.89
C SER A 82 2.66 -3.65 -9.03
N GLN A 83 1.62 -4.45 -8.78
CA GLN A 83 1.03 -5.30 -9.81
C GLN A 83 0.41 -4.46 -10.94
N ALA A 84 -0.33 -3.42 -10.60
CA ALA A 84 -0.91 -2.48 -11.55
C ALA A 84 0.17 -1.79 -12.41
N MET A 85 1.30 -1.44 -11.80
CA MET A 85 2.44 -0.82 -12.47
C MET A 85 3.13 -1.82 -13.40
N ASP A 86 3.34 -3.07 -12.98
CA ASP A 86 3.92 -4.11 -13.84
C ASP A 86 3.03 -4.39 -15.07
N GLU A 87 1.71 -4.47 -14.87
CA GLU A 87 0.72 -4.60 -15.94
C GLU A 87 0.70 -3.37 -16.87
N GLY A 88 0.79 -2.17 -16.29
CA GLY A 88 0.81 -0.92 -17.05
C GLY A 88 2.12 -0.65 -17.80
N MET A 89 3.26 -1.13 -17.28
CA MET A 89 4.58 -0.95 -17.90
C MET A 89 4.90 -1.99 -18.97
N LYS A 90 4.33 -3.19 -18.87
CA LYS A 90 4.51 -4.25 -19.87
C LYS A 90 4.35 -3.78 -21.34
N PRO A 91 3.27 -3.06 -21.74
CA PRO A 91 3.12 -2.59 -23.12
C PRO A 91 4.20 -1.59 -23.54
N VAL A 92 4.73 -0.80 -22.60
CA VAL A 92 5.82 0.16 -22.88
C VAL A 92 7.12 -0.59 -23.16
N VAL A 93 7.44 -1.61 -22.37
CA VAL A 93 8.64 -2.45 -22.57
C VAL A 93 8.55 -3.24 -23.88
N ASP A 94 7.39 -3.83 -24.16
CA ASP A 94 7.14 -4.56 -25.41
C ASP A 94 7.26 -3.62 -26.63
N SER A 95 6.80 -2.36 -26.50
CA SER A 95 6.92 -1.34 -27.55
C SER A 95 8.37 -0.86 -27.75
N VAL A 96 9.16 -0.65 -26.68
CA VAL A 96 10.58 -0.24 -26.78
C VAL A 96 11.44 -1.31 -27.45
N ASN A 97 11.19 -2.59 -27.20
CA ASN A 97 11.91 -3.68 -27.84
C ASN A 97 11.63 -3.80 -29.35
N SER A 98 10.51 -3.27 -29.84
CA SER A 98 10.18 -3.25 -31.28
C SER A 98 10.72 -2.04 -32.05
N ILE A 99 11.17 -0.97 -31.36
CA ILE A 99 11.63 0.26 -32.03
C ILE A 99 13.05 0.07 -32.58
N ARG A 100 13.16 -0.19 -33.88
CA ARG A 100 14.45 -0.20 -34.60
C ARG A 100 14.48 0.74 -35.83
N THR A 101 13.39 1.40 -36.21
CA THR A 101 13.35 2.23 -37.44
C THR A 101 12.55 3.53 -37.31
N PRO A 102 12.88 4.59 -38.09
CA PRO A 102 12.21 5.91 -38.04
C PRO A 102 10.71 5.92 -38.37
N GLN A 103 10.20 4.86 -39.02
CA GLN A 103 8.78 4.69 -39.32
C GLN A 103 7.90 4.60 -38.05
N ASP A 104 8.50 4.30 -36.88
CA ASP A 104 7.78 4.11 -35.61
C ASP A 104 7.24 5.39 -34.97
N TYR A 105 7.53 6.57 -35.51
CA TYR A 105 6.94 7.82 -35.03
C TYR A 105 5.41 7.87 -35.20
N MET A 106 4.84 7.17 -36.20
CA MET A 106 3.39 7.00 -36.29
C MET A 106 2.85 5.98 -35.28
N THR A 107 3.61 4.92 -34.98
CA THR A 107 3.32 3.91 -33.94
C THR A 107 3.37 4.51 -32.53
N GLN A 108 4.15 5.58 -32.31
CA GLN A 108 4.18 6.31 -31.03
C GLN A 108 2.80 6.82 -30.61
N ARG A 109 1.88 7.14 -31.55
CA ARG A 109 0.52 7.56 -31.17
C ARG A 109 -0.29 6.43 -30.54
N ASP A 110 -0.21 5.23 -31.10
CA ASP A 110 -0.92 4.08 -30.56
C ASP A 110 -0.26 3.60 -29.27
N ALA A 111 1.08 3.61 -29.21
CA ALA A 111 1.83 3.37 -27.97
C ALA A 111 1.47 4.38 -26.87
N LEU A 112 1.33 5.68 -27.20
CA LEU A 112 0.90 6.72 -26.26
C LEU A 112 -0.57 6.56 -25.86
N ARG A 113 -1.47 6.17 -26.77
CA ARG A 113 -2.87 5.85 -26.44
C ARG A 113 -2.96 4.66 -25.50
N GLN A 114 -2.18 3.62 -25.73
CA GLN A 114 -2.14 2.42 -24.90
C GLN A 114 -1.49 2.70 -23.54
N ALA A 115 -0.41 3.47 -23.51
CA ALA A 115 0.19 3.99 -22.28
C ALA A 115 -0.81 4.86 -21.50
N ASN A 116 -1.58 5.72 -22.18
CA ASN A 116 -2.61 6.51 -21.51
C ASN A 116 -3.78 5.66 -20.98
N GLY A 117 -4.21 4.64 -21.73
CA GLY A 117 -5.22 3.69 -21.29
C GLY A 117 -4.78 2.89 -20.06
N SER A 118 -3.53 2.41 -20.05
CA SER A 118 -2.95 1.71 -18.90
C SER A 118 -2.70 2.63 -17.71
N LEU A 119 -2.24 3.86 -17.93
CA LEU A 119 -2.13 4.89 -16.87
C LEU A 119 -3.48 5.25 -16.27
N ASN A 120 -4.55 5.29 -17.07
CA ASN A 120 -5.90 5.52 -16.56
C ASN A 120 -6.40 4.35 -15.70
N VAL A 121 -6.15 3.10 -16.13
CA VAL A 121 -6.46 1.90 -15.33
C VAL A 121 -5.62 1.87 -14.05
N LEU A 122 -4.31 2.13 -14.14
CA LEU A 122 -3.41 2.24 -12.99
C LEU A 122 -3.91 3.31 -12.02
N GLY A 123 -4.26 4.48 -12.52
CA GLY A 123 -4.82 5.57 -11.74
C GLY A 123 -6.09 5.18 -11.00
N GLN A 124 -7.03 4.49 -11.67
CA GLN A 124 -8.22 3.95 -11.02
C GLN A 124 -7.89 2.87 -9.97
N GLN A 125 -6.97 1.96 -10.27
CA GLN A 125 -6.56 0.91 -9.34
C GLN A 125 -5.89 1.50 -8.09
N VAL A 126 -4.98 2.46 -8.26
CA VAL A 126 -4.34 3.21 -7.16
C VAL A 126 -5.39 3.95 -6.34
N GLN A 127 -6.36 4.61 -6.98
CA GLN A 127 -7.43 5.33 -6.26
C GLN A 127 -8.33 4.38 -5.47
N ASN A 128 -8.71 3.24 -6.05
CA ASN A 128 -9.50 2.20 -5.37
C ASN A 128 -8.73 1.56 -4.21
N ALA A 129 -7.46 1.24 -4.42
CA ALA A 129 -6.56 0.71 -3.40
C ALA A 129 -6.41 1.71 -2.26
N LYS A 130 -6.25 3.00 -2.58
CA LYS A 130 -6.19 4.09 -1.60
C LYS A 130 -7.49 4.19 -0.79
N MET A 131 -8.66 4.15 -1.43
CA MET A 131 -9.94 4.20 -0.70
C MET A 131 -10.11 3.01 0.25
N GLN A 132 -9.71 1.81 -0.17
CA GLN A 132 -9.73 0.63 0.71
C GLN A 132 -8.76 0.80 1.89
N ALA A 133 -7.54 1.26 1.62
CA ALA A 133 -6.55 1.51 2.65
C ALA A 133 -6.98 2.61 3.63
N ASP A 134 -7.61 3.70 3.13
CA ASP A 134 -8.12 4.80 3.93
C ASP A 134 -9.28 4.33 4.82
N GLY A 135 -10.17 3.47 4.30
CA GLY A 135 -11.25 2.84 5.06
C GLY A 135 -10.73 1.92 6.16
N ALA A 136 -9.71 1.11 5.86
CA ALA A 136 -9.09 0.22 6.84
C ALA A 136 -8.33 1.01 7.92
N LEU A 137 -7.62 2.08 7.54
CA LEU A 137 -6.98 3.02 8.47
C LEU A 137 -7.99 3.66 9.42
N ALA A 138 -9.18 4.04 8.93
CA ALA A 138 -10.24 4.62 9.76
C ALA A 138 -10.85 3.62 10.75
N ALA A 139 -10.89 2.33 10.40
CA ALA A 139 -11.35 1.25 11.26
C ALA A 139 -10.29 0.81 12.29
N LEU A 140 -9.03 1.21 12.13
CA LEU A 140 -7.91 0.78 12.95
C LEU A 140 -7.97 1.40 14.36
N LYS A 141 -7.96 0.53 15.38
CA LYS A 141 -7.89 0.94 16.78
C LYS A 141 -6.48 0.68 17.33
N GLN A 142 -5.63 1.68 17.19
CA GLN A 142 -4.26 1.66 17.68
C GLN A 142 -4.06 2.68 18.81
N PRO A 143 -3.16 2.41 19.77
CA PRO A 143 -2.66 3.39 20.73
C PRO A 143 -1.90 4.53 20.07
N ASP A 144 -1.87 5.70 20.72
CA ASP A 144 -1.40 6.96 20.12
C ASP A 144 0.06 6.92 19.65
N ASP A 145 0.92 6.18 20.34
CA ASP A 145 2.33 6.00 20.00
C ASP A 145 2.51 5.25 18.67
N LEU A 146 1.84 4.11 18.52
CA LEU A 146 1.85 3.33 17.28
C LEU A 146 1.14 4.09 16.16
N LYS A 147 -0.02 4.68 16.45
CA LYS A 147 -0.85 5.39 15.47
C LYS A 147 -0.06 6.52 14.81
N THR A 148 0.74 7.26 15.58
CA THR A 148 1.56 8.35 15.06
C THR A 148 2.58 7.85 14.04
N VAL A 149 3.33 6.80 14.40
CA VAL A 149 4.36 6.22 13.52
C VAL A 149 3.73 5.55 12.29
N TYR A 150 2.66 4.79 12.50
CA TYR A 150 1.93 4.13 11.44
C TYR A 150 1.38 5.14 10.44
N TYR A 151 0.82 6.26 10.91
CA TYR A 151 0.30 7.31 10.05
C TYR A 151 1.41 7.99 9.22
N GLN A 152 2.61 8.19 9.77
CA GLN A 152 3.74 8.71 9.01
C GLN A 152 4.15 7.77 7.87
N VAL A 153 4.24 6.46 8.15
CA VAL A 153 4.50 5.45 7.12
C VAL A 153 3.37 5.43 6.10
N TYR A 154 2.11 5.45 6.54
CA TYR A 154 0.94 5.48 5.67
C TYR A 154 0.96 6.69 4.72
N GLN A 155 1.31 7.87 5.21
CA GLN A 155 1.43 9.05 4.38
C GLN A 155 2.52 8.88 3.32
N LYS A 156 3.68 8.32 3.68
CA LYS A 156 4.80 8.09 2.78
C LYS A 156 4.51 7.02 1.72
N VAL A 157 3.89 5.92 2.10
CA VAL A 157 3.71 4.73 1.24
C VAL A 157 2.42 4.78 0.43
N VAL A 158 1.34 5.32 1.00
CA VAL A 158 0.01 5.30 0.38
C VAL A 158 -0.38 6.68 -0.13
N THR A 159 -0.30 7.69 0.73
CA THR A 159 -0.85 9.02 0.40
C THR A 159 0.02 9.77 -0.59
N SER A 160 1.35 9.76 -0.42
CA SER A 160 2.27 10.49 -1.30
C SER A 160 2.26 9.93 -2.73
N PRO A 161 2.36 8.61 -2.98
CA PRO A 161 2.31 8.08 -4.34
C PRO A 161 0.95 8.30 -5.00
N ALA A 162 -0.15 8.10 -4.27
CA ALA A 162 -1.48 8.36 -4.80
C ALA A 162 -1.71 9.83 -5.16
N ASN A 163 -1.26 10.77 -4.32
CA ASN A 163 -1.38 12.20 -4.60
C ASN A 163 -0.46 12.65 -5.75
N ALA A 164 0.71 12.04 -5.91
CA ALA A 164 1.60 12.31 -7.04
C ALA A 164 0.99 11.81 -8.37
N MET A 165 0.23 10.71 -8.33
CA MET A 165 -0.42 10.13 -9.50
C MET A 165 -1.78 10.78 -9.84
N ALA A 166 -2.49 11.33 -8.86
CA ALA A 166 -3.78 11.97 -9.04
C ALA A 166 -3.84 13.01 -10.19
N PRO A 167 -2.89 13.96 -10.33
CA PRO A 167 -2.92 14.93 -11.42
C PRO A 167 -2.44 14.37 -12.77
N LEU A 168 -1.73 13.24 -12.78
CA LEU A 168 -1.18 12.66 -14.01
C LEU A 168 -2.27 12.06 -14.90
N ILE A 169 -3.35 11.54 -14.29
CA ILE A 169 -4.46 10.94 -15.03
C ILE A 169 -5.15 11.95 -15.96
N PRO A 170 -5.66 13.11 -15.48
CA PRO A 170 -6.28 14.09 -16.37
C PRO A 170 -5.26 14.73 -17.33
N ALA A 171 -4.00 14.92 -16.92
CA ALA A 171 -2.97 15.45 -17.81
C ALA A 171 -2.70 14.53 -19.01
N ALA A 172 -2.63 13.22 -18.78
CA ALA A 172 -2.40 12.24 -19.84
C ALA A 172 -3.63 12.09 -20.77
N GLN A 173 -4.85 12.27 -20.24
CA GLN A 173 -6.08 12.39 -21.04
C GLN A 173 -6.05 13.61 -21.97
N ILE A 174 -5.68 14.79 -21.46
CA ILE A 174 -5.56 16.01 -22.26
C ILE A 174 -4.52 15.84 -23.37
N LEU A 175 -3.34 15.30 -23.03
CA LEU A 175 -2.28 15.02 -24.01
C LEU A 175 -2.79 14.11 -25.12
N THR A 176 -3.48 13.02 -24.77
CA THR A 176 -4.01 12.08 -25.77
C THR A 176 -5.05 12.74 -26.67
N GLN A 177 -5.93 13.58 -26.14
CA GLN A 177 -6.92 14.31 -26.94
C GLN A 177 -6.25 15.27 -27.95
N GLN A 178 -5.21 16.01 -27.52
CA GLN A 178 -4.42 16.88 -28.40
C GLN A 178 -3.66 16.06 -29.46
N LEU A 179 -3.06 14.94 -29.03
CA LEU A 179 -2.74 13.75 -29.82
C LEU A 179 -3.72 13.55 -30.98
N VAL A 180 -4.88 12.98 -30.66
CA VAL A 180 -5.94 12.58 -31.59
C VAL A 180 -6.22 13.68 -32.62
N GLN A 181 -6.53 14.88 -32.14
CA GLN A 181 -6.90 16.02 -33.00
C GLN A 181 -5.83 16.38 -34.03
N VAL A 182 -4.55 16.43 -33.64
CA VAL A 182 -3.46 16.76 -34.57
C VAL A 182 -3.32 15.69 -35.66
N GLY A 183 -3.53 14.42 -35.34
CA GLY A 183 -3.40 13.34 -36.33
C GLY A 183 -4.59 13.23 -37.25
N ASP A 184 -5.79 13.53 -36.76
CA ASP A 184 -6.98 13.63 -37.61
C ASP A 184 -6.84 14.81 -38.59
N PHE A 185 -6.21 15.92 -38.15
CA PHE A 185 -5.86 17.04 -39.02
C PHE A 185 -4.89 16.63 -40.14
N TYR A 186 -3.77 15.96 -39.81
CA TYR A 186 -2.83 15.47 -40.84
C TYR A 186 -3.44 14.41 -41.77
N ARG A 187 -4.32 13.54 -41.27
CA ARG A 187 -5.00 12.54 -42.09
C ARG A 187 -6.00 13.18 -43.05
N SER A 188 -6.77 14.17 -42.58
CA SER A 188 -7.72 14.90 -43.42
C SER A 188 -7.04 15.80 -44.46
N ALA A 189 -5.88 16.38 -44.14
CA ALA A 189 -5.06 17.13 -45.09
C ALA A 189 -4.40 16.22 -46.15
N GLY A 190 -4.02 14.99 -45.78
CA GLY A 190 -3.49 13.98 -46.71
C GLY A 190 -4.54 13.43 -47.69
N ASP A 191 -5.77 13.21 -47.23
CA ASP A 191 -6.89 12.78 -48.09
C ASP A 191 -7.39 13.89 -49.03
N SER A 192 -7.17 15.16 -48.67
CA SER A 192 -7.48 16.32 -49.53
C SER A 192 -6.42 16.57 -50.61
N GLY A 193 -5.33 15.78 -50.64
CA GLY A 193 -4.20 15.90 -51.56
C GLY A 193 -4.38 15.29 -52.95
N TRP A 194 -5.56 14.77 -53.29
CA TRP A 194 -5.90 14.34 -54.66
C TRP A 194 -6.69 15.40 -55.42
N LEU A 195 -6.09 16.59 -55.58
CA LEU A 195 -6.44 17.56 -56.63
C LEU A 195 -5.17 18.29 -57.08
N CYS A 196 -4.22 17.54 -57.65
CA CYS A 196 -3.23 18.02 -58.62
C CYS A 196 -3.03 16.92 -59.66
#